data_AF-A0A7C7YMW6-F1
#
_entry.id   AF-A0A7C7YMW6-F1
#
_cell.length_a   1.000
_cell.length_b   1.000
_cell.length_c   1.000
_cell.angle_alpha   90.00
_cell.angle_beta   90.00
_cell.angle_gamma   90.00
#
_symmetry.space_group_name_H-M   'P 1'
#
loop_
_entity.id
_entity.type
_entity.pdbx_description
1 polymer ?
#
loop_
_entity_poly.entity_id
_entity_poly.type
_entity_poly.pdbx_seq_one_letter_code
_entity_poly.pdbx_strand_id
1 'polypeptide(L)'
;MKTNTEKKQKVKKMNNKINENMNENMNENTNEKVNPKPVTATVEVADHTGHTSLQLTKQQTVELANENPGHWIFADGQLVNVDGLNEVNWEVVDKVRLVPGLVGGASDSEKALPTVKVEIADHTGHSTLQLTQAETVAKVQDNSTHWVFADGQLVNADQLGEMNWAEVQGVRLVPGLVGGDAEVSGNRTKSPAVLLVGAGGIGSSVIELLVPALERCNTRCQIDIMDDDKVKETNLGHQKFTSLEVGQFKVDALANRFEDAKNIIIDPITERLTQGSQLEYYDLVIVAVDSPTPRKIVHTDAAAWLDLRCRGDGWLLLDNNTNPEIVSSLSPTHKPTSCQIEGAIAAGNIEFGFAAVAAAGAQWAFQFIRQYYGNNTSTPSAQMSSLTHGSLPLPSPPSKVEVVA
;
A
#
# COMPACT_ATOMS: atom_id res chain seq x y z
N MET A 1 -33.68 -24.12 21.07
CA MET A 1 -34.29 -23.46 19.90
C MET A 1 -35.60 -22.80 20.31
N LYS A 2 -35.65 -21.47 20.33
CA LYS A 2 -36.90 -20.70 20.46
C LYS A 2 -37.31 -20.28 19.05
N THR A 3 -38.57 -20.54 18.68
CA THR A 3 -39.08 -20.41 17.31
C THR A 3 -39.06 -18.94 16.84
N ASN A 4 -38.95 -18.73 15.52
CA ASN A 4 -38.88 -17.41 14.86
C ASN A 4 -40.03 -16.45 15.23
N THR A 5 -41.11 -16.96 15.83
CA THR A 5 -42.26 -16.17 16.34
C THR A 5 -41.92 -15.43 17.65
N GLU A 6 -41.09 -16.01 18.52
CA GLU A 6 -40.68 -15.38 19.79
C GLU A 6 -39.64 -14.26 19.59
N LYS A 7 -38.76 -14.39 18.59
CA LYS A 7 -37.83 -13.31 18.19
C LYS A 7 -38.56 -12.08 17.64
N LYS A 8 -39.64 -12.27 16.85
CA LYS A 8 -40.45 -11.16 16.31
C LYS A 8 -41.24 -10.41 17.39
N GLN A 9 -41.72 -11.09 18.44
CA GLN A 9 -42.41 -10.42 19.56
C GLN A 9 -41.46 -9.64 20.48
N LYS A 10 -40.20 -10.08 20.66
CA LYS A 10 -39.17 -9.34 21.41
C LYS A 10 -38.75 -8.04 20.70
N VAL A 11 -38.57 -8.07 19.38
CA VAL A 11 -38.23 -6.86 18.59
C VAL A 11 -39.38 -5.83 18.62
N LYS A 12 -40.65 -6.29 18.58
CA LYS A 12 -41.81 -5.39 18.67
C LYS A 12 -41.96 -4.75 20.07
N LYS A 13 -41.61 -5.46 21.15
CA LYS A 13 -41.58 -4.90 22.51
C LYS A 13 -40.42 -3.93 22.73
N MET A 14 -39.28 -4.14 22.06
CA MET A 14 -38.11 -3.25 22.13
C MET A 14 -38.36 -1.94 21.36
N ASN A 15 -38.99 -2.02 20.17
CA ASN A 15 -39.34 -0.83 19.38
C ASN A 15 -40.41 0.04 20.04
N ASN A 16 -41.39 -0.54 20.73
CA ASN A 16 -42.38 0.25 21.49
C ASN A 16 -41.75 0.98 22.69
N LYS A 17 -40.74 0.38 23.34
CA LYS A 17 -40.03 0.99 24.48
C LYS A 17 -39.10 2.13 24.07
N ILE A 18 -38.56 2.06 22.84
CA ILE A 18 -37.76 3.15 22.23
C ILE A 18 -38.68 4.33 21.85
N ASN A 19 -39.89 4.06 21.35
CA ASN A 19 -40.84 5.10 20.96
C ASN A 19 -41.53 5.79 22.16
N GLU A 20 -41.71 5.09 23.30
CA GLU A 20 -42.22 5.72 24.53
C GLU A 20 -41.14 6.63 25.18
N ASN A 21 -39.86 6.24 25.14
CA ASN A 21 -38.76 7.08 25.63
C ASN A 21 -38.45 8.31 24.74
N MET A 22 -38.92 8.34 23.49
CA MET A 22 -38.77 9.50 22.61
C MET A 22 -39.85 10.57 22.80
N ASN A 23 -40.96 10.27 23.49
CA ASN A 23 -42.08 11.21 23.66
C ASN A 23 -42.19 11.87 25.05
N GLU A 24 -41.27 11.57 25.99
CA GLU A 24 -41.28 12.20 27.33
C GLU A 24 -40.30 13.38 27.51
N ASN A 25 -39.51 13.74 26.49
CA ASN A 25 -38.61 14.91 26.55
C ASN A 25 -39.00 16.03 25.56
N MET A 26 -40.30 16.32 25.46
CA MET A 26 -40.81 17.59 24.91
C MET A 26 -41.42 18.43 26.03
N ASN A 27 -40.56 19.04 26.84
CA ASN A 27 -40.78 20.35 27.45
C ASN A 27 -39.55 20.70 28.30
N GLU A 28 -38.57 21.36 27.69
CA GLU A 28 -37.91 22.51 28.29
C GLU A 28 -37.07 23.23 27.23
N ASN A 29 -37.32 24.53 27.13
CA ASN A 29 -36.67 25.49 26.26
C ASN A 29 -35.17 25.57 26.61
N THR A 30 -34.25 25.30 25.69
CA THR A 30 -32.96 26.02 25.58
C THR A 30 -32.15 25.58 24.34
N ASN A 31 -31.83 26.56 23.49
CA ASN A 31 -30.75 26.63 22.49
C ASN A 31 -30.54 25.43 21.54
N GLU A 32 -30.89 25.64 20.27
CA GLU A 32 -30.33 24.91 19.13
C GLU A 32 -28.79 24.98 19.16
N LYS A 33 -28.15 23.98 19.76
CA LYS A 33 -26.77 23.63 19.43
C LYS A 33 -26.82 22.84 18.13
N VAL A 34 -26.37 23.47 17.05
CA VAL A 34 -25.90 22.75 15.87
C VAL A 34 -24.90 21.71 16.36
N ASN A 35 -25.26 20.42 16.34
CA ASN A 35 -24.31 19.36 16.67
C ASN A 35 -23.22 19.43 15.61
N PRO A 36 -21.97 19.79 15.96
CA PRO A 36 -20.92 19.86 14.97
C PRO A 36 -20.72 18.47 14.39
N LYS A 37 -20.56 18.39 13.07
CA LYS A 37 -20.20 17.15 12.36
C LYS A 37 -18.99 16.54 13.09
N PRO A 38 -19.00 15.24 13.42
CA PRO A 38 -17.91 14.63 14.16
C PRO A 38 -16.62 14.82 13.38
N VAL A 39 -15.58 15.30 14.07
CA VAL A 39 -14.26 15.51 13.48
C VAL A 39 -13.66 14.15 13.14
N THR A 40 -13.31 13.95 11.87
CA THR A 40 -12.73 12.71 11.34
C THR A 40 -11.37 13.00 10.72
N ALA A 41 -10.44 12.05 10.85
CA ALA A 41 -9.14 12.10 10.20
C ALA A 41 -8.98 10.93 9.21
N THR A 42 -8.05 11.07 8.28
CA THR A 42 -7.65 9.96 7.39
C THR A 42 -6.80 8.98 8.18
N VAL A 43 -7.27 7.74 8.32
CA VAL A 43 -6.56 6.64 8.99
C VAL A 43 -6.11 5.62 7.96
N GLU A 44 -4.80 5.38 7.85
CA GLU A 44 -4.22 4.34 6.98
C GLU A 44 -3.77 3.15 7.81
N VAL A 45 -4.28 1.95 7.53
CA VAL A 45 -3.85 0.70 8.17
C VAL A 45 -3.04 -0.09 7.16
N ALA A 46 -1.80 -0.42 7.48
CA ALA A 46 -1.02 -1.36 6.68
C ALA A 46 -1.51 -2.78 6.94
N ASP A 47 -1.97 -3.46 5.89
CA ASP A 47 -2.55 -4.80 5.96
C ASP A 47 -2.06 -5.66 4.77
N HIS A 48 -2.60 -6.86 4.62
CA HIS A 48 -2.25 -7.77 3.51
C HIS A 48 -2.63 -7.20 2.12
N THR A 49 -3.46 -6.15 2.06
CA THR A 49 -3.77 -5.44 0.83
C THR A 49 -2.78 -4.31 0.54
N GLY A 50 -1.77 -4.08 1.39
CA GLY A 50 -0.84 -2.95 1.28
C GLY A 50 -1.21 -1.90 2.30
N HIS A 51 -2.23 -1.09 2.01
CA HIS A 51 -2.87 -0.21 2.99
C HIS A 51 -4.37 -0.04 2.70
N THR A 52 -5.17 0.01 3.77
CA THR A 52 -6.57 0.43 3.75
C THR A 52 -6.70 1.84 4.32
N SER A 53 -7.33 2.75 3.57
CA SER A 53 -7.59 4.13 4.00
C SER A 53 -9.05 4.32 4.44
N LEU A 54 -9.25 4.85 5.65
CA LEU A 54 -10.55 5.05 6.28
C LEU A 54 -10.71 6.50 6.76
N GLN A 55 -11.94 7.01 6.80
CA GLN A 55 -12.27 8.29 7.45
C GLN A 55 -12.90 7.99 8.81
N LEU A 56 -12.13 8.15 9.88
CA LEU A 56 -12.52 7.71 11.22
C LEU A 56 -12.50 8.86 12.23
N THR A 57 -13.41 8.79 13.19
CA THR A 57 -13.37 9.61 14.40
C THR A 57 -12.25 9.16 15.34
N LYS A 58 -11.93 10.00 16.33
CA LYS A 58 -11.03 9.65 17.43
C LYS A 58 -11.38 8.30 18.07
N GLN A 59 -12.65 8.11 18.42
CA GLN A 59 -13.10 6.90 19.10
C GLN A 59 -12.93 5.66 18.22
N GLN A 60 -13.36 5.73 16.95
CA GLN A 60 -13.20 4.63 16.01
C GLN A 60 -11.73 4.27 15.76
N THR A 61 -10.84 5.26 15.80
CA THR A 61 -9.39 5.01 15.62
C THR A 61 -8.78 4.34 16.84
N VAL A 62 -9.22 4.70 18.05
CA VAL A 62 -8.81 4.03 19.29
C VAL A 62 -9.31 2.58 19.31
N GLU A 63 -10.56 2.34 18.90
CA GLU A 63 -11.13 0.99 18.76
C GLU A 63 -10.29 0.16 17.77
N LEU A 64 -10.02 0.71 16.58
CA LEU A 64 -9.20 0.06 15.56
C LEU A 64 -7.77 -0.22 16.02
N ALA A 65 -7.15 0.69 16.79
CA ALA A 65 -5.82 0.49 17.33
C ALA A 65 -5.77 -0.65 18.37
N ASN A 66 -6.81 -0.78 19.20
CA ASN A 66 -6.94 -1.89 20.15
C ASN A 66 -7.21 -3.23 19.45
N GLU A 67 -7.92 -3.21 18.31
CA GLU A 67 -8.14 -4.40 17.47
C GLU A 67 -6.86 -4.87 16.75
N ASN A 68 -5.83 -4.03 16.67
CA ASN A 68 -4.56 -4.31 15.99
C ASN A 68 -3.36 -4.26 16.95
N PRO A 69 -3.32 -5.12 18.00
CA PRO A 69 -2.23 -5.11 18.98
C PRO A 69 -0.87 -5.36 18.30
N GLY A 70 0.16 -4.65 18.77
CA GLY A 70 1.51 -4.70 18.19
C GLY A 70 1.72 -3.82 16.95
N HIS A 71 0.69 -3.12 16.46
CA HIS A 71 0.89 -2.07 15.47
C HIS A 71 1.49 -0.81 16.11
N TRP A 72 2.41 -0.17 15.41
CA TRP A 72 2.87 1.17 15.72
C TRP A 72 1.88 2.19 15.18
N ILE A 73 1.54 3.19 16.00
CA ILE A 73 0.57 4.21 15.67
C ILE A 73 1.32 5.52 15.46
N PHE A 74 1.15 6.14 14.29
CA PHE A 74 1.77 7.42 13.96
C PHE A 74 0.69 8.48 13.73
N ALA A 75 0.73 9.58 14.46
CA ALA A 75 -0.09 10.77 14.19
C ALA A 75 0.80 11.85 13.56
N ASP A 76 0.53 12.23 12.31
CA ASP A 76 1.37 13.14 11.49
C ASP A 76 2.88 12.79 11.53
N GLY A 77 3.18 11.49 11.57
CA GLY A 77 4.53 10.96 11.59
C GLY A 77 5.19 10.84 12.98
N GLN A 78 4.51 11.23 14.06
CA GLN A 78 4.98 11.01 15.43
C GLN A 78 4.43 9.70 16.00
N LEU A 79 5.32 8.85 16.52
CA LEU A 79 4.94 7.59 17.18
C LEU A 79 4.19 7.90 18.49
N VAL A 80 3.00 7.36 18.62
CA VAL A 80 2.16 7.42 19.82
C VAL A 80 1.73 6.01 20.22
N ASN A 81 1.42 5.81 21.50
CA ASN A 81 0.66 4.63 21.94
C ASN A 81 -0.85 4.90 21.80
N VAL A 82 -1.67 3.91 22.10
CA VAL A 82 -3.14 4.04 22.05
C VAL A 82 -3.62 5.18 22.96
N ASP A 83 -3.05 5.30 24.16
CA ASP A 83 -3.39 6.40 25.08
C ASP A 83 -3.04 7.78 24.52
N GLY A 84 -1.91 7.88 23.81
CA GLY A 84 -1.41 9.11 23.18
C GLY A 84 -2.31 9.65 22.08
N LEU A 85 -3.17 8.82 21.47
CA LEU A 85 -4.24 9.29 20.57
C LEU A 85 -5.21 10.26 21.27
N ASN A 86 -5.25 10.25 22.61
CA ASN A 86 -6.05 11.19 23.36
C ASN A 86 -5.53 12.62 23.33
N GLU A 87 -4.23 12.79 23.16
CA GLU A 87 -3.51 14.06 23.18
C GLU A 87 -3.37 14.67 21.77
N VAL A 88 -3.57 13.87 20.73
CA VAL A 88 -3.61 14.33 19.33
C VAL A 88 -4.74 15.34 19.13
N ASN A 89 -4.43 16.47 18.46
CA ASN A 89 -5.45 17.43 18.08
C ASN A 89 -6.15 16.99 16.78
N TRP A 90 -7.33 16.38 16.94
CA TRP A 90 -8.10 15.82 15.82
C TRP A 90 -8.65 16.86 14.85
N GLU A 91 -8.71 18.13 15.23
CA GLU A 91 -9.15 19.21 14.32
C GLU A 91 -8.09 19.58 13.27
N VAL A 92 -6.83 19.21 13.51
CA VAL A 92 -5.70 19.57 12.65
C VAL A 92 -4.84 18.39 12.23
N VAL A 93 -5.05 17.19 12.79
CA VAL A 93 -4.30 16.00 12.40
C VAL A 93 -4.67 15.62 10.98
N ASP A 94 -3.69 15.65 10.08
CA ASP A 94 -3.93 15.35 8.67
C ASP A 94 -4.09 13.83 8.49
N LYS A 95 -3.25 13.05 9.18
CA LYS A 95 -3.20 11.60 8.97
C LYS A 95 -2.74 10.82 10.20
N VAL A 96 -3.46 9.72 10.49
CA VAL A 96 -3.05 8.69 11.45
C VAL A 96 -2.69 7.41 10.69
N ARG A 97 -1.59 6.74 11.04
CA ARG A 97 -1.18 5.47 10.42
C ARG A 97 -1.02 4.38 11.46
N LEU A 98 -1.57 3.22 11.19
CA LEU A 98 -1.32 1.99 11.93
C LEU A 98 -0.47 1.08 11.04
N VAL A 99 0.73 0.75 11.49
CA VAL A 99 1.64 -0.14 10.74
C VAL A 99 2.06 -1.31 11.62
N PRO A 100 2.18 -2.54 11.10
CA PRO A 100 2.76 -3.63 11.86
C PRO A 100 4.07 -3.20 12.51
N GLY A 101 4.25 -3.50 13.80
CA GLY A 101 5.48 -3.17 14.50
C GLY A 101 6.68 -3.78 13.78
N LEU A 102 7.77 -3.03 13.67
CA LEU A 102 9.04 -3.58 13.19
C LEU A 102 9.52 -4.62 14.22
N VAL A 103 9.97 -5.79 13.75
CA VAL A 103 10.51 -6.84 14.63
C VAL A 103 11.78 -6.32 15.31
N GLY A 104 11.62 -5.76 16.50
CA GLY A 104 12.67 -5.04 17.21
C GLY A 104 12.11 -4.05 18.24
N GLY A 105 11.60 -4.57 19.36
CA GLY A 105 11.11 -3.79 20.48
C GLY A 105 10.27 -4.69 21.38
N ALA A 106 10.87 -5.22 22.44
CA ALA A 106 10.12 -5.96 23.44
C ALA A 106 9.16 -4.98 24.14
N SER A 107 7.85 -5.25 24.06
CA SER A 107 6.92 -4.79 25.08
C SER A 107 6.45 -6.00 25.85
N ASP A 108 7.18 -6.31 26.93
CA ASP A 108 6.64 -7.08 28.04
C ASP A 108 5.51 -6.27 28.66
N SER A 109 4.27 -6.67 28.38
CA SER A 109 3.21 -6.85 29.37
C SER A 109 1.91 -7.15 28.61
N GLU A 110 1.31 -8.32 28.88
CA GLU A 110 -0.12 -8.42 29.23
C GLU A 110 -0.54 -9.88 29.47
N LYS A 111 -1.56 -10.03 30.33
CA LYS A 111 -2.09 -11.29 30.85
C LYS A 111 -2.48 -12.26 29.73
N ALA A 112 -2.00 -13.50 29.84
CA ALA A 112 -2.39 -14.59 28.93
C ALA A 112 -3.90 -14.87 29.02
N LEU A 113 -4.60 -14.64 27.92
CA LEU A 113 -5.96 -15.11 27.67
C LEU A 113 -5.95 -16.66 27.50
N PRO A 114 -7.06 -17.36 27.81
CA PRO A 114 -7.12 -18.81 27.60
C PRO A 114 -6.93 -19.15 26.12
N THR A 115 -6.05 -20.12 25.85
CA THR A 115 -5.78 -20.64 24.51
C THR A 115 -6.36 -22.04 24.34
N VAL A 116 -6.75 -22.39 23.12
CA VAL A 116 -7.17 -23.74 22.74
C VAL A 116 -6.33 -24.26 21.58
N LYS A 117 -6.30 -25.58 21.43
CA LYS A 117 -5.61 -26.24 20.33
C LYS A 117 -6.36 -25.99 19.02
N VAL A 118 -5.67 -25.40 18.04
CA VAL A 118 -6.18 -25.16 16.69
C VAL A 118 -5.39 -25.98 15.69
N GLU A 119 -6.07 -26.80 14.91
CA GLU A 119 -5.47 -27.62 13.85
C GLU A 119 -5.86 -27.06 12.48
N ILE A 120 -4.87 -26.70 11.65
CA ILE A 120 -5.08 -26.17 10.30
C ILE A 120 -4.53 -27.18 9.32
N ALA A 121 -5.40 -27.78 8.49
CA ALA A 121 -4.94 -28.68 7.45
C ALA A 121 -4.14 -27.90 6.39
N ASP A 122 -2.95 -28.39 6.09
CA ASP A 122 -2.01 -27.75 5.16
C ASP A 122 -1.31 -28.80 4.28
N HIS A 123 -0.36 -28.37 3.46
CA HIS A 123 0.38 -29.24 2.53
C HIS A 123 1.26 -30.30 3.22
N THR A 124 1.44 -30.24 4.54
CA THR A 124 2.15 -31.24 5.35
C THR A 124 1.22 -32.23 6.05
N GLY A 125 -0.10 -32.01 5.98
CA GLY A 125 -1.14 -32.77 6.66
C GLY A 125 -1.97 -31.88 7.58
N HIS A 126 -1.35 -31.36 8.64
CA HIS A 126 -1.91 -30.27 9.47
C HIS A 126 -0.86 -29.62 10.37
N SER A 127 -0.94 -28.30 10.51
CA SER A 127 -0.25 -27.52 11.54
C SER A 127 -1.09 -27.45 12.82
N THR A 128 -0.45 -27.56 13.98
CA THR A 128 -1.09 -27.44 15.30
C THR A 128 -0.60 -26.19 16.01
N LEU A 129 -1.53 -25.34 16.45
CA LEU A 129 -1.28 -24.08 17.15
C LEU A 129 -2.04 -24.05 18.50
N GLN A 130 -1.57 -23.23 19.43
CA GLN A 130 -2.31 -22.89 20.67
C GLN A 130 -2.70 -21.42 20.57
N LEU A 131 -3.98 -21.14 20.35
CA LEU A 131 -4.46 -19.80 20.00
C LEU A 131 -5.58 -19.37 20.94
N THR A 132 -5.65 -18.08 21.20
CA THR A 132 -6.79 -17.41 21.85
C THR A 132 -8.00 -17.36 20.91
N GLN A 133 -9.16 -16.95 21.43
CA GLN A 133 -10.38 -16.77 20.64
C GLN A 133 -10.18 -15.81 19.46
N ALA A 134 -9.60 -14.64 19.73
CA ALA A 134 -9.38 -13.62 18.72
C ALA A 134 -8.40 -14.09 17.63
N GLU A 135 -7.30 -14.73 18.03
CA GLU A 135 -6.32 -15.29 17.08
C GLU A 135 -6.91 -16.42 16.24
N THR A 136 -7.80 -17.23 16.81
CA THR A 136 -8.47 -18.30 16.06
C THR A 136 -9.48 -17.74 15.06
N VAL A 137 -10.24 -16.71 15.45
CA VAL A 137 -11.15 -16.00 14.52
C VAL A 137 -10.36 -15.33 13.40
N ALA A 138 -9.23 -14.70 13.71
CA ALA A 138 -8.33 -14.14 12.70
C ALA A 138 -7.78 -15.22 11.76
N LYS A 139 -7.37 -16.39 12.29
CA LYS A 139 -6.93 -17.51 11.45
C LYS A 139 -8.03 -18.09 10.57
N VAL A 140 -9.28 -18.08 11.03
CA VAL A 140 -10.44 -18.45 10.21
C VAL A 140 -10.66 -17.45 9.08
N GLN A 141 -10.49 -16.16 9.32
CA GLN A 141 -10.58 -15.13 8.28
C GLN A 141 -9.45 -15.24 7.25
N ASP A 142 -8.21 -15.47 7.71
CA ASP A 142 -7.04 -15.74 6.86
C ASP A 142 -7.24 -16.98 5.98
N ASN A 143 -8.04 -17.94 6.44
CA ASN A 143 -8.37 -19.18 5.76
C ASN A 143 -9.85 -19.23 5.38
N SER A 144 -10.39 -18.13 4.85
CA SER A 144 -11.82 -17.97 4.53
C SER A 144 -12.43 -19.05 3.63
N THR A 145 -11.60 -19.81 2.90
CA THR A 145 -12.01 -20.94 2.06
C THR A 145 -12.10 -22.28 2.82
N HIS A 146 -11.69 -22.31 4.09
CA HIS A 146 -11.72 -23.51 4.92
C HIS A 146 -13.04 -23.64 5.67
N TRP A 147 -13.51 -24.88 5.81
CA TRP A 147 -14.53 -25.24 6.76
C TRP A 147 -13.95 -25.25 8.17
N VAL A 148 -14.70 -24.68 9.11
CA VAL A 148 -14.25 -24.55 10.50
C VAL A 148 -15.10 -25.43 11.40
N PHE A 149 -14.45 -26.27 12.19
CA PHE A 149 -15.08 -27.18 13.13
C PHE A 149 -14.66 -26.82 14.55
N ALA A 150 -15.60 -26.54 15.44
CA ALA A 150 -15.36 -26.46 16.88
C ALA A 150 -15.90 -27.74 17.53
N ASP A 151 -15.03 -28.49 18.21
CA ASP A 151 -15.37 -29.79 18.84
C ASP A 151 -16.14 -30.75 17.92
N GLY A 152 -15.77 -30.73 16.62
CA GLY A 152 -16.37 -31.58 15.58
C GLY A 152 -17.68 -31.06 14.96
N GLN A 153 -18.16 -29.88 15.36
CA GLN A 153 -19.32 -29.23 14.74
C GLN A 153 -18.89 -28.13 13.77
N LEU A 154 -19.45 -28.14 12.55
CA LEU A 154 -19.21 -27.08 11.58
C LEU A 154 -19.82 -25.76 12.07
N VAL A 155 -19.00 -24.72 12.15
CA VAL A 155 -19.37 -23.39 12.63
C VAL A 155 -18.76 -22.31 11.74
N ASN A 156 -19.32 -21.11 11.79
CA ASN A 156 -18.76 -19.94 11.11
C ASN A 156 -17.99 -19.04 12.09
N ALA A 157 -17.29 -18.03 11.55
CA ALA A 157 -16.44 -17.13 12.34
C ALA A 157 -17.24 -16.38 13.43
N ASP A 158 -18.45 -15.91 13.11
CA ASP A 158 -19.33 -15.20 14.06
C ASP A 158 -19.72 -16.10 15.23
N GLN A 159 -20.07 -17.36 14.95
CA GLN A 159 -20.40 -18.35 15.97
C GLN A 159 -19.21 -18.68 16.88
N LEU A 160 -17.99 -18.73 16.34
CA LEU A 160 -16.75 -18.89 17.12
C LEU A 160 -16.46 -17.70 18.03
N GLY A 161 -16.78 -16.48 17.58
CA GLY A 161 -16.68 -15.25 18.38
C GLY A 161 -17.67 -15.19 19.55
N GLU A 162 -18.77 -15.92 19.47
CA GLU A 162 -19.79 -15.96 20.53
C GLU A 162 -19.65 -17.16 21.50
N MET A 163 -18.72 -18.09 21.25
CA MET A 163 -18.54 -19.30 22.07
C MET A 163 -17.92 -19.03 23.44
N ASN A 164 -18.18 -19.92 24.40
CA ASN A 164 -17.48 -19.95 25.68
C ASN A 164 -16.16 -20.71 25.55
N TRP A 165 -15.07 -19.97 25.38
CA TRP A 165 -13.73 -20.55 25.14
C TRP A 165 -13.12 -21.29 26.32
N ALA A 166 -13.71 -21.20 27.51
CA ALA A 166 -13.32 -22.04 28.64
C ALA A 166 -13.79 -23.50 28.49
N GLU A 167 -14.73 -23.77 27.58
CA GLU A 167 -15.35 -25.09 27.40
C GLU A 167 -15.00 -25.76 26.04
N VAL A 168 -14.42 -25.00 25.10
CA VAL A 168 -14.02 -25.49 23.78
C VAL A 168 -12.75 -26.34 23.91
N GLN A 169 -12.77 -27.57 23.38
CA GLN A 169 -11.64 -28.50 23.49
C GLN A 169 -10.67 -28.39 22.30
N GLY A 170 -11.17 -28.03 21.12
CA GLY A 170 -10.33 -27.74 19.97
C GLY A 170 -11.10 -27.21 18.76
N VAL A 171 -10.36 -26.49 17.90
CA VAL A 171 -10.88 -25.95 16.64
C VAL A 171 -10.07 -26.53 15.48
N ARG A 172 -10.73 -26.90 14.39
CA ARG A 172 -10.09 -27.43 13.19
C ARG A 172 -10.52 -26.67 11.95
N LEU A 173 -9.56 -26.25 11.14
CA LEU A 173 -9.77 -25.64 9.83
C LEU A 173 -9.35 -26.66 8.77
N VAL A 174 -10.25 -26.99 7.86
CA VAL A 174 -9.96 -27.88 6.72
C VAL A 174 -10.36 -27.22 5.42
N PRO A 175 -9.59 -27.33 4.33
CA PRO A 175 -9.98 -26.79 3.04
C PRO A 175 -11.41 -27.22 2.68
N GLY A 176 -12.25 -26.27 2.28
CA GLY A 176 -13.59 -26.60 1.79
C GLY A 176 -13.51 -27.48 0.56
N LEU A 177 -14.43 -28.43 0.41
CA LEU A 177 -14.56 -29.18 -0.84
C LEU A 177 -15.13 -28.24 -1.92
N VAL A 178 -14.30 -27.85 -2.90
CA VAL A 178 -14.76 -27.12 -4.09
C VAL A 178 -14.42 -27.94 -5.33
N GLY A 179 -15.46 -28.34 -6.05
CA GLY A 179 -15.39 -28.77 -7.45
C GLY A 179 -15.98 -27.68 -8.33
N GLY A 180 -15.26 -27.32 -9.41
CA GLY A 180 -15.69 -26.39 -10.43
C GLY A 180 -14.97 -25.04 -10.38
N ASP A 181 -14.35 -24.67 -11.50
CA ASP A 181 -13.63 -23.42 -11.73
C ASP A 181 -14.45 -22.19 -11.31
N ALA A 182 -13.86 -21.34 -10.48
CA ALA A 182 -14.41 -20.02 -10.19
C ALA A 182 -13.95 -19.03 -11.26
N GLU A 183 -14.80 -18.79 -12.26
CA GLU A 183 -14.75 -17.57 -13.06
C GLU A 183 -14.94 -16.35 -12.15
N VAL A 184 -13.91 -15.50 -12.09
CA VAL A 184 -14.00 -14.17 -11.48
C VAL A 184 -14.66 -13.23 -12.49
N SER A 185 -15.82 -12.73 -12.12
CA SER A 185 -16.63 -11.79 -12.88
C SER A 185 -15.91 -10.44 -13.06
N GLY A 186 -15.55 -10.12 -14.30
CA GLY A 186 -15.06 -8.80 -14.72
C GLY A 186 -14.10 -8.92 -15.89
N ASN A 187 -14.64 -8.97 -17.12
CA ASN A 187 -13.88 -8.96 -18.37
C ASN A 187 -12.92 -7.74 -18.45
N ARG A 188 -11.69 -7.89 -17.98
CA ARG A 188 -10.51 -7.24 -18.58
C ARG A 188 -9.60 -8.33 -19.09
N THR A 189 -9.76 -8.68 -20.36
CA THR A 189 -8.86 -9.59 -21.07
C THR A 189 -7.52 -8.93 -21.42
N LYS A 190 -7.35 -7.63 -21.13
CA LYS A 190 -6.16 -6.83 -21.40
C LYS A 190 -5.30 -6.72 -20.13
N SER A 191 -4.03 -7.07 -20.22
CA SER A 191 -3.02 -6.80 -19.18
C SER A 191 -2.69 -5.30 -19.14
N PRO A 192 -2.35 -4.73 -17.97
CA PRO A 192 -1.87 -3.34 -17.91
C PRO A 192 -0.57 -3.20 -18.71
N ALA A 193 -0.47 -2.10 -19.46
CA ALA A 193 0.73 -1.72 -20.20
C ALA A 193 1.47 -0.61 -19.43
N VAL A 194 2.70 -0.91 -19.00
CA VAL A 194 3.56 0.01 -18.25
C VAL A 194 4.76 0.39 -19.12
N LEU A 195 5.09 1.68 -19.20
CA LEU A 195 6.34 2.15 -19.80
C LEU A 195 7.28 2.63 -18.70
N LEU A 196 8.51 2.12 -18.67
CA LEU A 196 9.61 2.69 -17.87
C LEU A 196 10.54 3.50 -18.77
N VAL A 197 10.58 4.82 -18.57
CA VAL A 197 11.47 5.73 -19.29
C VAL A 197 12.71 6.02 -18.46
N GLY A 198 13.86 5.53 -18.92
CA GLY A 198 15.16 5.64 -18.26
C GLY A 198 15.58 4.34 -17.58
N ALA A 199 16.65 3.72 -18.06
CA ALA A 199 17.25 2.48 -17.59
C ALA A 199 18.53 2.73 -16.75
N GLY A 200 18.65 3.92 -16.14
CA GLY A 200 19.74 4.28 -15.23
C GLY A 200 19.66 3.58 -13.86
N GLY A 201 20.28 4.16 -12.83
CA GLY A 201 20.34 3.55 -11.49
C GLY A 201 18.96 3.28 -10.89
N ILE A 202 18.03 4.23 -11.04
CA ILE A 202 16.64 4.08 -10.59
C ILE A 202 15.93 3.02 -11.43
N GLY A 203 15.82 3.21 -12.75
CA GLY A 203 15.01 2.34 -13.60
C GLY A 203 15.48 0.88 -13.62
N SER A 204 16.77 0.64 -13.73
CA SER A 204 17.33 -0.72 -13.65
C SER A 204 17.03 -1.39 -12.30
N SER A 205 16.99 -0.62 -11.21
CA SER A 205 16.61 -1.14 -9.89
C SER A 205 15.10 -1.37 -9.75
N VAL A 206 14.26 -0.54 -10.38
CA VAL A 206 12.79 -0.74 -10.37
C VAL A 206 12.43 -2.05 -11.04
N ILE A 207 12.98 -2.33 -12.22
CA ILE A 207 12.69 -3.57 -12.98
C ILE A 207 13.12 -4.81 -12.19
N GLU A 208 14.31 -4.78 -11.60
CA GLU A 208 14.86 -5.85 -10.76
C GLU A 208 14.01 -6.18 -9.52
N LEU A 209 13.24 -5.21 -9.02
CA LEU A 209 12.32 -5.43 -7.91
C LEU A 209 10.92 -5.82 -8.39
N LEU A 210 10.41 -5.13 -9.41
CA LEU A 210 9.03 -5.23 -9.85
C LEU A 210 8.74 -6.53 -10.59
N VAL A 211 9.59 -6.92 -11.54
CA VAL A 211 9.35 -8.09 -12.41
C VAL A 211 9.29 -9.39 -11.60
N PRO A 212 10.28 -9.71 -10.73
CA PRO A 212 10.21 -10.94 -9.93
C PRO A 212 9.03 -10.96 -8.97
N ALA A 213 8.63 -9.80 -8.43
CA ALA A 213 7.48 -9.70 -7.54
C ALA A 213 6.17 -10.00 -8.28
N LEU A 214 5.97 -9.43 -9.48
CA LEU A 214 4.78 -9.69 -10.28
C LEU A 214 4.71 -11.16 -10.73
N GLU A 215 5.83 -11.73 -11.17
CA GLU A 215 5.93 -13.16 -11.52
C GLU A 215 5.58 -14.05 -10.33
N ARG A 216 6.17 -13.76 -9.16
CA ARG A 216 5.92 -14.54 -7.94
C ARG A 216 4.46 -14.56 -7.53
N CYS A 217 3.72 -13.50 -7.86
CA CYS A 217 2.29 -13.33 -7.60
C CYS A 217 1.40 -13.76 -8.78
N ASN A 218 1.96 -14.26 -9.88
CA ASN A 218 1.24 -14.58 -11.12
C ASN A 218 0.43 -13.40 -11.69
N THR A 219 0.92 -12.17 -11.51
CA THR A 219 0.24 -10.96 -11.96
C THR A 219 0.70 -10.64 -13.38
N ARG A 220 -0.22 -10.67 -14.35
CA ARG A 220 0.12 -10.36 -15.76
C ARG A 220 0.38 -8.86 -15.96
N CYS A 221 1.39 -8.51 -16.73
CA CYS A 221 1.71 -7.13 -17.08
C CYS A 221 2.55 -7.08 -18.37
N GLN A 222 2.36 -6.06 -19.19
CA GLN A 222 3.35 -5.67 -20.20
C GLN A 222 4.19 -4.53 -19.63
N ILE A 223 5.51 -4.63 -19.75
CA ILE A 223 6.46 -3.62 -19.27
C ILE A 223 7.46 -3.30 -20.39
N ASP A 224 7.32 -2.14 -21.00
CA ASP A 224 8.25 -1.69 -22.02
C ASP A 224 9.31 -0.80 -21.34
N ILE A 225 10.58 -0.97 -21.71
CA ILE A 225 11.70 -0.20 -21.13
C ILE A 225 12.29 0.68 -22.23
N MET A 226 12.30 2.00 -22.04
CA MET A 226 12.76 2.97 -23.02
C MET A 226 14.00 3.73 -22.54
N ASP A 227 15.12 3.55 -23.24
CA ASP A 227 16.39 4.25 -23.00
C ASP A 227 17.30 4.12 -24.25
N ASP A 228 17.91 5.23 -24.68
CA ASP A 228 18.77 5.29 -25.86
C ASP A 228 20.26 5.02 -25.54
N ASP A 229 20.63 4.88 -24.26
CA ASP A 229 22.01 4.64 -23.85
C ASP A 229 22.44 3.17 -23.95
N LYS A 230 23.74 3.02 -24.16
CA LYS A 230 24.47 1.76 -23.95
C LYS A 230 25.09 1.70 -22.57
N VAL A 231 25.26 0.48 -22.05
CA VAL A 231 25.97 0.21 -20.80
C VAL A 231 27.45 0.61 -20.96
N LYS A 232 27.95 1.39 -20.01
CA LYS A 232 29.36 1.82 -19.90
C LYS A 232 29.95 1.25 -18.60
N GLU A 233 31.27 1.08 -18.57
CA GLU A 233 31.99 0.67 -17.35
C GLU A 233 31.66 1.55 -16.14
N THR A 234 31.50 2.85 -16.37
CA THR A 234 31.14 3.81 -15.31
C THR A 234 29.74 3.58 -14.75
N ASN A 235 28.87 2.80 -15.40
CA ASN A 235 27.54 2.49 -14.89
C ASN A 235 27.55 1.34 -13.86
N LEU A 236 28.59 0.52 -13.84
CA LEU A 236 28.67 -0.63 -12.95
C LEU A 236 28.67 -0.20 -11.47
N GLY A 237 28.07 -1.03 -10.62
CA GLY A 237 28.01 -0.81 -9.16
C GLY A 237 26.86 0.09 -8.67
N HIS A 238 26.33 1.00 -9.50
CA HIS A 238 25.18 1.85 -9.14
C HIS A 238 24.03 1.80 -10.15
N GLN A 239 24.20 1.04 -11.23
CA GLN A 239 23.14 0.59 -12.13
C GLN A 239 23.20 -0.93 -12.17
N LYS A 240 22.07 -1.60 -12.37
CA LYS A 240 21.98 -3.07 -12.31
C LYS A 240 22.48 -3.70 -13.62
N PHE A 241 23.74 -3.45 -13.94
CA PHE A 241 24.45 -4.04 -15.06
C PHE A 241 25.73 -4.73 -14.60
N THR A 242 26.17 -5.69 -15.39
CA THR A 242 27.39 -6.47 -15.19
C THR A 242 28.43 -6.12 -16.25
N SER A 243 29.69 -6.52 -16.02
CA SER A 243 30.77 -6.30 -17.00
C SER A 243 30.53 -7.01 -18.33
N LEU A 244 29.71 -8.08 -18.36
CA LEU A 244 29.37 -8.81 -19.58
C LEU A 244 28.39 -8.04 -20.48
N GLU A 245 27.70 -7.03 -19.93
CA GLU A 245 26.68 -6.24 -20.63
C GLU A 245 27.24 -4.93 -21.19
N VAL A 246 28.51 -4.60 -20.91
CA VAL A 246 29.16 -3.37 -21.39
C VAL A 246 29.13 -3.31 -22.92
N GLY A 247 28.65 -2.19 -23.46
CA GLY A 247 28.48 -1.98 -24.90
C GLY A 247 27.13 -2.41 -25.49
N GLN A 248 26.31 -3.16 -24.73
CA GLN A 248 24.93 -3.46 -25.10
C GLN A 248 24.02 -2.25 -24.82
N PHE A 249 22.87 -2.17 -25.48
CA PHE A 249 21.84 -1.22 -25.05
C PHE A 249 21.35 -1.61 -23.66
N LYS A 250 21.13 -0.61 -22.81
CA LYS A 250 20.67 -0.85 -21.43
C LYS A 250 19.34 -1.60 -21.40
N VAL A 251 18.43 -1.21 -22.29
CA VAL A 251 17.10 -1.82 -22.40
C VAL A 251 17.17 -3.29 -22.81
N ASP A 252 18.03 -3.63 -23.78
CA ASP A 252 18.23 -5.01 -24.23
C ASP A 252 18.80 -5.87 -23.08
N ALA A 253 19.81 -5.35 -22.37
CA ALA A 253 20.40 -6.06 -21.24
C ALA A 253 19.37 -6.34 -20.12
N LEU A 254 18.49 -5.37 -19.82
CA LEU A 254 17.42 -5.58 -18.83
C LEU A 254 16.33 -6.53 -19.34
N ALA A 255 15.90 -6.42 -20.58
CA ALA A 255 14.87 -7.29 -21.15
C ALA A 255 15.32 -8.75 -21.19
N ASN A 256 16.54 -9.00 -21.68
CA ASN A 256 17.12 -10.35 -21.75
C ASN A 256 17.22 -11.03 -20.37
N ARG A 257 17.37 -10.25 -19.29
CA ARG A 257 17.47 -10.80 -17.93
C ARG A 257 16.20 -11.50 -17.46
N PHE A 258 15.06 -11.14 -18.03
CA PHE A 258 13.75 -11.68 -17.65
C PHE A 258 13.06 -12.38 -18.83
N GLU A 259 13.82 -12.87 -19.81
CA GLU A 259 13.27 -13.59 -20.98
C GLU A 259 12.42 -14.81 -20.61
N ASP A 260 12.72 -15.44 -19.47
CA ASP A 260 12.01 -16.61 -18.93
C ASP A 260 10.74 -16.26 -18.13
N ALA A 261 10.39 -14.98 -18.00
CA ALA A 261 9.17 -14.53 -17.34
C ALA A 261 7.93 -15.05 -18.09
N LYS A 262 6.94 -15.57 -17.36
CA LYS A 262 5.77 -16.25 -17.94
C LYS A 262 4.52 -15.37 -18.00
N ASN A 263 4.40 -14.46 -17.04
CA ASN A 263 3.29 -13.55 -16.84
C ASN A 263 3.65 -12.12 -17.25
N ILE A 264 4.94 -11.82 -17.37
CA ILE A 264 5.44 -10.50 -17.77
C ILE A 264 6.01 -10.54 -19.18
N ILE A 265 5.55 -9.61 -20.02
CA ILE A 265 6.14 -9.33 -21.33
C ILE A 265 7.02 -8.10 -21.16
N ILE A 266 8.29 -8.17 -21.58
CA ILE A 266 9.23 -7.05 -21.51
C ILE A 266 9.77 -6.74 -22.89
N ASP A 267 9.43 -5.57 -23.41
CA ASP A 267 9.90 -5.10 -24.71
C ASP A 267 10.92 -3.95 -24.57
N PRO A 268 12.14 -4.11 -25.11
CA PRO A 268 13.14 -3.05 -25.10
C PRO A 268 12.87 -2.01 -26.20
N ILE A 269 12.94 -0.73 -25.86
CA ILE A 269 12.82 0.41 -26.77
C ILE A 269 14.10 1.24 -26.71
N THR A 270 14.91 1.18 -27.76
CA THR A 270 16.20 1.90 -27.86
C THR A 270 16.05 3.34 -28.34
N GLU A 271 14.81 3.83 -28.39
CA GLU A 271 14.47 5.19 -28.80
C GLU A 271 14.38 6.14 -27.61
N ARG A 272 14.55 7.43 -27.88
CA ARG A 272 14.38 8.48 -26.90
C ARG A 272 12.93 8.95 -26.84
N LEU A 273 12.41 9.21 -25.64
CA LEU A 273 11.13 9.92 -25.48
C LEU A 273 11.28 11.38 -25.94
N THR A 274 10.56 11.73 -27.00
CA THR A 274 10.61 13.05 -27.65
C THR A 274 9.24 13.69 -27.84
N GLN A 275 8.16 12.90 -27.82
CA GLN A 275 6.81 13.37 -28.07
C GLN A 275 5.73 12.53 -27.36
N GLY A 276 4.60 13.15 -27.00
CA GLY A 276 3.50 12.52 -26.26
C GLY A 276 2.86 11.31 -26.96
N SER A 277 2.87 11.25 -28.31
CA SER A 277 2.33 10.09 -29.05
C SER A 277 3.00 8.76 -28.71
N GLN A 278 4.23 8.80 -28.17
CA GLN A 278 4.93 7.60 -27.69
C GLN A 278 4.32 7.03 -26.40
N LEU A 279 3.41 7.77 -25.74
CA LEU A 279 2.81 7.41 -24.45
C LEU A 279 1.37 6.89 -24.57
N GLU A 280 0.72 7.04 -25.74
CA GLU A 280 -0.73 6.82 -25.93
C GLU A 280 -1.21 5.40 -25.59
N TYR A 281 -0.33 4.40 -25.68
CA TYR A 281 -0.68 2.98 -25.46
C TYR A 281 -0.56 2.52 -24.01
N TYR A 282 0.07 3.31 -23.14
CA TYR A 282 0.43 2.89 -21.79
C TYR A 282 -0.59 3.36 -20.75
N ASP A 283 -0.99 2.43 -19.89
CA ASP A 283 -1.85 2.70 -18.75
C ASP A 283 -1.07 3.43 -17.63
N LEU A 284 0.26 3.21 -17.55
CA LEU A 284 1.17 3.86 -16.61
C LEU A 284 2.52 4.16 -17.27
N VAL A 285 3.07 5.36 -17.02
CA VAL A 285 4.43 5.75 -17.40
C VAL A 285 5.28 6.07 -16.17
N ILE A 286 6.27 5.24 -15.88
CA ILE A 286 7.28 5.49 -14.84
C ILE A 286 8.43 6.25 -15.48
N VAL A 287 8.76 7.45 -14.98
CA VAL A 287 9.82 8.30 -15.54
C VAL A 287 10.98 8.46 -14.56
N ALA A 288 12.15 7.95 -14.95
CA ALA A 288 13.37 7.84 -14.15
C ALA A 288 14.61 8.39 -14.90
N VAL A 289 14.46 9.55 -15.55
CA VAL A 289 15.49 10.15 -16.42
C VAL A 289 16.34 11.23 -15.73
N ASP A 290 17.48 11.58 -16.32
CA ASP A 290 18.33 12.66 -15.81
C ASP A 290 17.95 14.07 -16.31
N SER A 291 17.00 14.15 -17.26
CA SER A 291 16.69 15.36 -18.02
C SER A 291 15.23 15.82 -17.83
N PRO A 292 14.97 17.14 -17.87
CA PRO A 292 13.63 17.68 -17.61
C PRO A 292 12.66 17.50 -18.78
N THR A 293 13.15 17.36 -20.02
CA THR A 293 12.28 17.32 -21.21
C THR A 293 11.36 16.08 -21.23
N PRO A 294 11.87 14.84 -21.07
CA PRO A 294 10.99 13.66 -20.99
C PRO A 294 10.00 13.76 -19.83
N ARG A 295 10.41 14.32 -18.69
CA ARG A 295 9.52 14.54 -17.53
C ARG A 295 8.34 15.42 -17.87
N LYS A 296 8.58 16.55 -18.56
CA LYS A 296 7.50 17.45 -18.99
C LYS A 296 6.52 16.77 -19.94
N ILE A 297 7.02 15.96 -20.88
CA ILE A 297 6.18 15.17 -21.80
C ILE A 297 5.31 14.20 -20.98
N VAL A 298 5.91 13.41 -20.09
CA VAL A 298 5.19 12.45 -19.25
C VAL A 298 4.13 13.14 -18.38
N HIS A 299 4.47 14.23 -17.71
CA HIS A 299 3.53 14.93 -16.83
C HIS A 299 2.34 15.54 -17.59
N THR A 300 2.52 15.86 -18.88
CA THR A 300 1.50 16.50 -19.71
C THR A 300 0.63 15.48 -20.44
N ASP A 301 1.25 14.44 -21.00
CA ASP A 301 0.65 13.60 -22.02
C ASP A 301 0.32 12.17 -21.54
N ALA A 302 0.89 11.70 -20.42
CA ALA A 302 0.64 10.34 -19.92
C ALA A 302 -0.72 10.22 -19.20
N ALA A 303 -1.41 9.08 -19.40
CA ALA A 303 -2.67 8.78 -18.73
C ALA A 303 -2.51 8.67 -17.20
N ALA A 304 -1.51 7.90 -16.75
CA ALA A 304 -1.00 7.88 -15.39
C ALA A 304 0.54 7.88 -15.44
N TRP A 305 1.17 8.46 -14.44
CA TRP A 305 2.61 8.63 -14.33
C TRP A 305 3.13 8.54 -12.89
N LEU A 306 4.38 8.12 -12.81
CA LEU A 306 5.16 8.06 -11.58
C LEU A 306 6.54 8.63 -11.87
N ASP A 307 6.90 9.74 -11.23
CA ASP A 307 8.17 10.42 -11.41
C ASP A 307 9.11 10.12 -10.25
N LEU A 308 10.20 9.41 -10.56
CA LEU A 308 11.21 8.97 -9.62
C LEU A 308 12.50 9.76 -9.85
N ARG A 309 13.01 10.36 -8.78
CA ARG A 309 14.23 11.17 -8.82
C ARG A 309 15.11 10.90 -7.62
N CYS A 310 16.41 11.06 -7.80
CA CYS A 310 17.36 11.08 -6.71
C CYS A 310 18.57 11.96 -7.02
N ARG A 311 19.24 12.39 -5.96
CA ARG A 311 20.57 12.95 -6.00
C ARG A 311 21.28 12.63 -4.70
N GLY A 312 22.43 11.97 -4.81
CA GLY A 312 23.13 11.42 -3.67
C GLY A 312 22.27 10.40 -2.92
N ASP A 313 22.12 10.59 -1.62
CA ASP A 313 21.26 9.77 -0.76
C ASP A 313 19.82 10.29 -0.65
N GLY A 314 19.56 11.46 -1.24
CA GLY A 314 18.26 12.12 -1.31
C GLY A 314 17.43 11.61 -2.48
N TRP A 315 16.12 11.52 -2.27
CA TRP A 315 15.16 11.05 -3.27
C TRP A 315 13.80 11.72 -3.17
N LEU A 316 13.07 11.64 -4.29
CA LEU A 316 11.75 12.22 -4.49
C LEU A 316 10.90 11.28 -5.36
N LEU A 317 9.68 11.02 -4.90
CA LEU A 317 8.62 10.30 -5.60
C LEU A 317 7.43 11.25 -5.76
N LEU A 318 7.02 11.50 -6.99
CA LEU A 318 5.81 12.24 -7.34
C LEU A 318 4.92 11.37 -8.23
N ASP A 319 3.60 11.57 -8.16
CA ASP A 319 2.63 10.91 -9.04
C ASP A 319 1.54 11.91 -9.50
N ASN A 320 0.61 11.46 -10.35
CA ASN A 320 -0.48 12.30 -10.90
C ASN A 320 -1.38 12.94 -9.85
N ASN A 321 -1.38 12.43 -8.61
CA ASN A 321 -2.19 12.98 -7.54
C ASN A 321 -1.47 14.13 -6.80
N THR A 322 -0.20 14.37 -7.12
CA THR A 322 0.58 15.48 -6.58
C THR A 322 0.06 16.81 -7.13
N ASN A 323 -0.06 17.81 -6.26
CA ASN A 323 -0.48 19.16 -6.67
C ASN A 323 0.39 19.67 -7.85
N PRO A 324 -0.21 20.08 -8.98
CA PRO A 324 0.54 20.53 -10.16
C PRO A 324 1.51 21.70 -9.89
N GLU A 325 1.19 22.58 -8.94
CA GLU A 325 2.09 23.69 -8.55
C GLU A 325 3.35 23.17 -7.83
N ILE A 326 3.22 22.11 -7.02
CA ILE A 326 4.35 21.40 -6.41
C ILE A 326 5.17 20.70 -7.48
N VAL A 327 4.52 19.99 -8.41
CA VAL A 327 5.20 19.34 -9.54
C VAL A 327 5.99 20.35 -10.35
N SER A 328 5.39 21.50 -10.66
CA SER A 328 6.03 22.58 -11.42
C SER A 328 7.22 23.18 -10.67
N SER A 329 7.07 23.45 -9.36
CA SER A 329 8.15 24.04 -8.53
C SER A 329 9.34 23.10 -8.38
N LEU A 330 9.09 21.79 -8.34
CA LEU A 330 10.11 20.75 -8.27
C LEU A 330 10.63 20.31 -9.64
N SER A 331 10.15 20.87 -10.76
CA SER A 331 10.57 20.52 -12.12
C SER A 331 11.22 21.69 -12.88
N PRO A 332 12.23 22.37 -12.31
CA PRO A 332 12.91 23.46 -13.01
C PRO A 332 13.63 22.92 -14.25
N THR A 333 13.84 23.78 -15.24
CA THR A 333 14.65 23.41 -16.41
C THR A 333 16.12 23.38 -15.99
N HIS A 334 16.80 22.26 -16.20
CA HIS A 334 18.21 22.06 -15.90
C HIS A 334 18.90 21.18 -16.95
N LYS A 335 20.24 21.12 -16.93
CA LYS A 335 21.01 20.19 -17.77
C LYS A 335 20.91 18.75 -17.23
N PRO A 336 21.02 17.72 -18.08
CA PRO A 336 21.11 16.34 -17.63
C PRO A 336 22.17 16.16 -16.53
N THR A 337 21.81 15.52 -15.42
CA THR A 337 22.67 15.41 -14.23
C THR A 337 22.67 13.99 -13.66
N SER A 338 23.83 13.51 -13.23
CA SER A 338 23.95 12.20 -12.57
C SER A 338 23.14 12.13 -11.28
N CYS A 339 22.64 10.93 -10.97
CA CYS A 339 22.08 10.61 -9.66
C CYS A 339 23.12 10.70 -8.53
N GLN A 340 24.41 10.57 -8.83
CA GLN A 340 25.50 10.67 -7.86
C GLN A 340 26.00 12.11 -7.76
N ILE A 341 26.40 12.55 -6.57
CA ILE A 341 27.04 13.87 -6.41
C ILE A 341 28.38 13.87 -7.15
N GLU A 342 28.69 14.99 -7.81
CA GLU A 342 29.95 15.15 -8.53
C GLU A 342 31.14 14.91 -7.58
N GLY A 343 32.06 14.03 -7.99
CA GLY A 343 33.21 13.62 -7.18
C GLY A 343 32.93 12.49 -6.17
N ALA A 344 31.68 12.12 -5.90
CA ALA A 344 31.34 11.09 -4.90
C ALA A 344 31.97 9.73 -5.24
N ILE A 345 31.82 9.26 -6.48
CA ILE A 345 32.42 7.99 -6.93
C ILE A 345 33.95 8.05 -6.85
N ALA A 346 34.58 9.16 -7.24
CA ALA A 346 36.03 9.32 -7.16
C ALA A 346 36.54 9.33 -5.71
N ALA A 347 35.69 9.72 -4.76
CA ALA A 347 35.93 9.64 -3.32
C ALA A 347 35.59 8.26 -2.72
N GLY A 348 35.17 7.28 -3.53
CA GLY A 348 34.77 5.95 -3.05
C GLY A 348 33.39 5.90 -2.39
N ASN A 349 32.53 6.89 -2.65
CA ASN A 349 31.21 7.02 -2.04
C ASN A 349 30.10 6.84 -3.09
N ILE A 350 29.50 5.65 -3.15
CA ILE A 350 28.25 5.45 -3.90
C ILE A 350 27.09 5.75 -2.97
N GLU A 351 26.22 6.65 -3.41
CA GLU A 351 25.09 7.14 -2.64
C GLU A 351 23.79 6.49 -3.13
N PHE A 352 23.01 5.94 -2.20
CA PHE A 352 21.96 4.97 -2.50
C PHE A 352 20.55 5.56 -2.66
N GLY A 353 20.42 6.87 -2.91
CA GLY A 353 19.11 7.49 -3.15
C GLY A 353 18.38 6.87 -4.35
N PHE A 354 19.12 6.40 -5.36
CA PHE A 354 18.56 5.68 -6.51
C PHE A 354 17.88 4.36 -6.14
N ALA A 355 18.43 3.63 -5.17
CA ALA A 355 17.88 2.35 -4.72
C ALA A 355 16.67 2.57 -3.82
N ALA A 356 16.74 3.58 -2.94
CA ALA A 356 15.63 3.96 -2.06
C ALA A 356 14.37 4.31 -2.85
N VAL A 357 14.51 5.20 -3.84
CA VAL A 357 13.38 5.61 -4.69
C VAL A 357 12.91 4.51 -5.62
N ALA A 358 13.80 3.61 -6.07
CA ALA A 358 13.42 2.46 -6.87
C ALA A 358 12.56 1.47 -6.07
N ALA A 359 12.86 1.24 -4.79
CA ALA A 359 12.03 0.41 -3.92
C ALA A 359 10.64 1.03 -3.70
N ALA A 360 10.58 2.33 -3.40
CA ALA A 360 9.32 3.06 -3.28
C ALA A 360 8.52 3.02 -4.61
N GLY A 361 9.20 3.20 -5.74
CA GLY A 361 8.60 3.18 -7.06
C GLY A 361 8.09 1.79 -7.48
N ALA A 362 8.82 0.72 -7.17
CA ALA A 362 8.37 -0.65 -7.42
C ALA A 362 7.13 -0.99 -6.60
N GLN A 363 7.09 -0.61 -5.31
CA GLN A 363 5.89 -0.75 -4.49
C GLN A 363 4.71 0.04 -5.09
N TRP A 364 4.93 1.27 -5.52
CA TRP A 364 3.90 2.11 -6.14
C TRP A 364 3.34 1.45 -7.41
N ALA A 365 4.21 1.04 -8.34
CA ALA A 365 3.82 0.40 -9.59
C ALA A 365 3.06 -0.91 -9.34
N PHE A 366 3.50 -1.71 -8.37
CA PHE A 366 2.82 -2.95 -7.99
C PHE A 366 1.40 -2.69 -7.46
N GLN A 367 1.21 -1.68 -6.59
CA GLN A 367 -0.12 -1.32 -6.11
C GLN A 367 -1.01 -0.76 -7.22
N PHE A 368 -0.45 0.05 -8.13
CA PHE A 368 -1.19 0.52 -9.31
C PHE A 368 -1.69 -0.64 -10.18
N ILE A 369 -0.82 -1.63 -10.47
CA ILE A 369 -1.20 -2.83 -11.23
C ILE A 369 -2.31 -3.61 -10.51
N ARG A 370 -2.24 -3.72 -9.18
CA ARG A 370 -3.30 -4.36 -8.38
C ARG A 370 -4.62 -3.59 -8.47
N GLN A 371 -4.59 -2.26 -8.40
CA GLN A 371 -5.78 -1.40 -8.60
C GLN A 371 -6.35 -1.57 -10.01
N TYR A 372 -5.50 -1.70 -11.04
CA TYR A 372 -5.95 -1.96 -12.42
C TYR A 372 -6.79 -3.24 -12.53
N TYR A 373 -6.42 -4.28 -11.77
CA TYR A 373 -7.17 -5.53 -11.65
C TYR A 373 -8.35 -5.46 -10.66
N GLY A 374 -8.67 -4.28 -10.12
CA GLY A 374 -9.82 -4.06 -9.23
C GLY A 374 -9.56 -4.42 -7.77
N ASN A 375 -8.32 -4.65 -7.36
CA ASN A 375 -8.00 -4.85 -5.94
C ASN A 375 -8.20 -3.54 -5.16
N ASN A 376 -8.77 -3.64 -3.97
CA ASN A 376 -8.83 -2.52 -3.03
C ASN A 376 -7.45 -2.37 -2.36
N THR A 377 -6.67 -1.38 -2.80
CA THR A 377 -5.35 -1.02 -2.27
C THR A 377 -5.07 0.45 -2.59
N SER A 378 -4.04 1.04 -1.98
CA SER A 378 -3.56 2.38 -2.27
C SER A 378 -2.09 2.38 -2.69
N THR A 379 -1.74 3.28 -3.62
CA THR A 379 -0.35 3.57 -3.94
C THR A 379 0.30 4.42 -2.84
N PRO A 380 1.63 4.32 -2.63
CA PRO A 380 2.37 5.26 -1.78
C PRO A 380 2.10 6.71 -2.20
N SER A 381 1.90 7.59 -1.22
CA SER A 381 1.77 9.04 -1.48
C SER A 381 3.08 9.64 -1.99
N ALA A 382 3.00 10.83 -2.59
CA ALA A 382 4.17 11.62 -2.93
C ALA A 382 5.07 11.86 -1.69
N GLN A 383 6.38 11.69 -1.85
CA GLN A 383 7.34 11.64 -0.76
C GLN A 383 8.68 12.22 -1.17
N MET A 384 9.35 12.87 -0.22
CA MET A 384 10.73 13.33 -0.35
C MET A 384 11.50 12.92 0.91
N SER A 385 12.72 12.40 0.76
CA SER A 385 13.50 11.90 1.89
C SER A 385 14.99 11.81 1.55
N SER A 386 15.84 11.71 2.57
CA SER A 386 17.26 11.35 2.48
C SER A 386 17.48 10.11 3.35
N LEU A 387 18.30 9.17 2.87
CA LEU A 387 18.64 7.98 3.67
C LEU A 387 19.36 8.36 4.98
N THR A 388 20.14 9.44 4.98
CA THR A 388 20.83 9.94 6.16
C THR A 388 19.92 10.79 7.05
N HIS A 389 19.09 11.64 6.47
CA HIS A 389 18.33 12.67 7.22
C HIS A 389 16.85 12.34 7.44
N GLY A 390 16.37 11.20 6.92
CA GLY A 390 14.99 10.77 7.06
C GLY A 390 14.04 11.54 6.14
N SER A 391 12.76 11.62 6.54
CA SER A 391 11.70 12.25 5.75
C SER A 391 11.90 13.76 5.64
N LEU A 392 11.65 14.32 4.46
CA LEU A 392 11.70 15.74 4.18
C LEU A 392 10.31 16.22 3.73
N PRO A 393 9.83 17.39 4.21
CA PRO A 393 8.51 17.88 3.83
C PRO A 393 8.51 18.31 2.35
N LEU A 394 7.45 17.94 1.62
CA LEU A 394 7.19 18.54 0.31
C LEU A 394 6.92 20.05 0.46
N PRO A 395 7.32 20.87 -0.53
CA PRO A 395 7.04 22.30 -0.48
C PRO A 395 5.53 22.55 -0.49
N SER A 396 5.08 23.57 0.25
CA SER A 396 3.70 24.01 0.20
C SER A 396 3.38 24.62 -1.17
N PRO A 397 2.13 24.48 -1.67
CA PRO A 397 1.69 25.21 -2.85
C PRO A 397 1.87 26.73 -2.60
N PRO A 398 2.27 27.52 -3.60
CA PRO A 398 2.35 28.97 -3.46
C PRO A 398 1.00 29.53 -2.99
N SER A 399 1.01 30.29 -1.90
CA SER A 399 -0.19 30.97 -1.39
C SER A 399 -0.73 31.91 -2.47
N LYS A 400 -2.00 31.74 -2.86
CA LYS A 400 -2.70 32.68 -3.75
C LYS A 400 -2.61 34.06 -3.12
N VAL A 401 -1.88 34.97 -3.76
CA VAL A 401 -1.93 36.38 -3.41
C VAL A 401 -3.34 36.83 -3.77
N GLU A 402 -4.17 37.08 -2.75
CA GLU A 402 -5.41 37.81 -2.95
C GLU A 402 -5.03 39.19 -3.47
N VAL A 403 -5.25 39.41 -4.76
CA VAL A 403 -5.22 40.75 -5.33
C VAL A 403 -6.44 41.45 -4.76
N VAL A 404 -6.24 42.20 -3.68
CA VAL A 404 -7.23 43.13 -3.17
C VAL A 404 -7.44 44.17 -4.28
N ALA A 405 -8.61 44.09 -4.91
CA ALA A 405 -9.04 44.99 -5.99
C ALA A 405 -9.28 46.42 -5.48
#